data_AF-A0A6M0G9E2-F1
#
_entry.id   AF-A0A6M0G9E2-F1
#
_cell.length_a   1.000
_cell.length_b   1.000
_cell.length_c   1.000
_cell.angle_alpha   90.00
_cell.angle_beta   90.00
_cell.angle_gamma   90.00
#
_symmetry.space_group_name_H-M   'P 1'
#
loop_
_entity.id
_entity.type
_entity.pdbx_description
1 polymer ?
#
loop_
_entity_poly.entity_id
_entity_poly.type
_entity_poly.pdbx_seq_one_letter_code
_entity_poly.pdbx_strand_id
1 'polypeptide(L)'
;MIDCLDAARYFIVKAYEDGLEAEMTNMKVQKLLYYSQSLHLALYDEPLFQEEIQAWRYGPVCPRAYRFYSKFEAEQLPVPNQGFLLQIPQEPKKLLEEIWEYFGGYHAYRLSEMTHLEFPWKKARKGLPSAAASTEKILLEDMKALGYQKLDVIERDNLAYQPVMSKVLEEAVNSESSNRIGKGEVRDWLKSLLD
;
A
#
# COMPACT_ATOMS: atom_id res chain seq x y z
N MET A 1 -13.76 10.07 3.83
CA MET A 1 -13.58 8.67 4.29
C MET A 1 -14.74 7.82 3.80
N ILE A 2 -14.47 6.57 3.44
CA ILE A 2 -15.44 5.58 2.98
C ILE A 2 -15.50 4.39 3.95
N ASP A 3 -16.46 3.48 3.79
CA ASP A 3 -16.46 2.19 4.50
C ASP A 3 -15.43 1.24 3.86
N CYS A 4 -14.65 0.51 4.66
CA CYS A 4 -13.71 -0.48 4.13
C CYS A 4 -14.37 -1.56 3.24
N LEU A 5 -15.67 -1.84 3.45
CA LEU A 5 -16.44 -2.74 2.60
C LEU A 5 -16.70 -2.16 1.22
N ASP A 6 -16.84 -0.84 1.09
CA ASP A 6 -16.99 -0.21 -0.23
C ASP A 6 -15.68 -0.25 -1.01
N ALA A 7 -14.54 -0.04 -0.36
CA ALA A 7 -13.23 -0.28 -0.96
C ALA A 7 -13.06 -1.76 -1.37
N ALA A 8 -13.45 -2.71 -0.52
CA ALA A 8 -13.38 -4.13 -0.84
C ALA A 8 -14.27 -4.50 -2.04
N ARG A 9 -15.51 -4.02 -2.06
CA ARG A 9 -16.46 -4.23 -3.17
C ARG A 9 -15.93 -3.62 -4.46
N TYR A 10 -15.28 -2.47 -4.40
CA TYR A 10 -14.64 -1.86 -5.57
C TYR A 10 -13.68 -2.84 -6.24
N PHE A 11 -12.74 -3.40 -5.48
CA PHE A 11 -11.78 -4.36 -6.02
C PHE A 11 -12.41 -5.65 -6.51
N ILE A 12 -13.49 -6.12 -5.86
CA ILE A 12 -14.21 -7.29 -6.35
C ILE A 12 -14.85 -6.98 -7.70
N VAL A 13 -15.52 -5.83 -7.85
CA VAL A 13 -16.08 -5.39 -9.15
C VAL A 13 -14.98 -5.33 -10.22
N LYS A 14 -13.85 -4.69 -9.92
CA LYS A 14 -12.71 -4.63 -10.84
C LYS A 14 -12.19 -6.01 -11.24
N ALA A 15 -12.09 -6.94 -10.29
CA ALA A 15 -11.69 -8.32 -10.59
C ALA A 15 -12.65 -9.01 -11.56
N TYR A 16 -13.97 -8.81 -11.41
CA TYR A 16 -14.95 -9.35 -12.36
C TYR A 16 -14.89 -8.68 -13.73
N GLU A 17 -14.67 -7.37 -13.78
CA GLU A 17 -14.53 -6.62 -15.04
C GLU A 17 -13.31 -7.08 -15.84
N ASP A 18 -12.22 -7.41 -15.15
CA ASP A 18 -10.95 -7.82 -15.75
C ASP A 18 -10.82 -9.36 -15.94
N GLY A 19 -11.84 -10.14 -15.56
CA GLY A 19 -11.82 -11.61 -15.65
C GLY A 19 -10.86 -12.30 -14.67
N LEU A 20 -10.58 -11.63 -13.54
CA LEU A 20 -9.70 -12.08 -12.46
C LEU A 20 -10.48 -12.51 -11.20
N GLU A 21 -11.79 -12.75 -11.30
CA GLU A 21 -12.65 -13.07 -10.16
C GLU A 21 -12.17 -14.30 -9.41
N ALA A 22 -11.69 -15.33 -10.11
CA ALA A 22 -11.21 -16.58 -9.52
C ALA A 22 -9.95 -16.38 -8.62
N GLU A 23 -9.19 -15.32 -8.86
CA GLU A 23 -8.01 -14.96 -8.04
C GLU A 23 -8.36 -14.01 -6.90
N MET A 24 -9.58 -13.46 -6.91
CA MET A 24 -10.03 -12.46 -5.95
C MET A 24 -10.55 -13.12 -4.67
N THR A 25 -9.59 -13.50 -3.81
CA THR A 25 -9.86 -14.12 -2.51
C THR A 25 -10.02 -13.09 -1.38
N ASN A 26 -10.57 -13.51 -0.24
CA ASN A 26 -10.61 -12.67 0.97
C ASN A 26 -9.18 -12.21 1.36
N MET A 27 -8.17 -13.06 1.20
CA MET A 27 -6.78 -12.68 1.45
C MET A 27 -6.32 -11.55 0.53
N LYS A 28 -6.65 -11.60 -0.78
CA LYS A 28 -6.33 -10.52 -1.73
C LYS A 28 -7.01 -9.21 -1.34
N VAL A 29 -8.30 -9.25 -0.99
CA VAL A 29 -9.04 -8.10 -0.43
C VAL A 29 -8.29 -7.47 0.74
N GLN A 30 -7.86 -8.26 1.72
CA GLN A 30 -7.16 -7.73 2.90
C GLN A 30 -5.87 -6.99 2.54
N LYS A 31 -5.12 -7.50 1.56
CA LYS A 31 -3.85 -6.90 1.13
C LYS A 31 -4.08 -5.61 0.34
N LEU A 32 -5.08 -5.59 -0.53
CA LEU A 32 -5.46 -4.37 -1.26
C LEU A 32 -5.93 -3.27 -0.31
N LEU A 33 -6.79 -3.59 0.68
CA LEU A 33 -7.23 -2.62 1.69
C LEU A 33 -6.07 -2.02 2.48
N TYR A 34 -5.06 -2.81 2.81
CA TYR A 34 -3.87 -2.34 3.50
C TYR A 34 -3.03 -1.37 2.67
N TYR A 35 -2.84 -1.64 1.38
CA TYR A 35 -2.17 -0.68 0.49
C TYR A 35 -3.02 0.57 0.28
N SER A 36 -4.34 0.45 0.10
CA SER A 36 -5.24 1.61 -0.04
C SER A 36 -5.17 2.54 1.16
N GLN A 37 -5.22 1.99 2.38
CA GLN A 37 -5.11 2.78 3.60
C GLN A 37 -3.75 3.48 3.69
N SER A 38 -2.67 2.75 3.37
CA SER A 38 -1.29 3.27 3.44
C SER A 38 -1.06 4.41 2.44
N LEU A 39 -1.46 4.25 1.19
CA LEU A 39 -1.28 5.27 0.15
C LEU A 39 -2.20 6.48 0.39
N HIS A 40 -3.44 6.27 0.84
CA HIS A 40 -4.33 7.40 1.14
C HIS A 40 -3.77 8.26 2.29
N LEU A 41 -3.23 7.62 3.33
CA LEU A 41 -2.57 8.34 4.43
C LEU A 41 -1.36 9.15 3.94
N ALA A 42 -0.56 8.62 3.01
CA ALA A 42 0.60 9.31 2.48
C ALA A 42 0.23 10.51 1.59
N LEU A 43 -0.80 10.36 0.76
CA LEU A 43 -1.25 11.39 -0.19
C LEU A 43 -2.06 12.51 0.49
N TYR A 44 -2.91 12.17 1.45
CA TYR A 44 -3.93 13.08 1.96
C TYR A 44 -3.81 13.37 3.46
N ASP A 45 -2.89 12.71 4.16
CA ASP A 45 -2.74 12.78 5.63
C ASP A 45 -4.02 12.41 6.40
N GLU A 46 -4.89 11.65 5.77
CA GLU A 46 -6.17 11.21 6.33
C GLU A 46 -6.36 9.71 6.06
N PRO A 47 -7.02 8.98 6.97
CA PRO A 47 -7.38 7.59 6.72
C PRO A 47 -8.41 7.46 5.59
N LEU A 48 -8.28 6.45 4.73
CA LEU A 48 -9.29 6.18 3.69
C LEU A 48 -10.60 5.70 4.33
N PHE A 49 -10.48 4.79 5.30
CA PHE A 49 -11.56 4.25 6.12
C PHE A 49 -11.16 4.21 7.60
N GLN A 50 -12.15 4.13 8.49
CA GLN A 50 -11.96 4.23 9.95
C GLN A 50 -11.53 2.92 10.61
N GLU A 51 -11.82 1.79 9.98
CA GLU A 51 -11.48 0.48 10.51
C GLU A 51 -9.98 0.28 10.65
N GLU A 52 -9.59 -0.34 11.76
CA GLU A 52 -8.19 -0.68 11.99
C GLU A 52 -7.71 -1.84 11.12
N ILE A 53 -6.41 -1.84 10.87
CA ILE A 53 -5.71 -2.96 10.27
C ILE A 53 -4.81 -3.59 11.34
N GLN A 54 -4.89 -4.91 11.44
CA GLN A 54 -4.17 -5.70 12.44
C GLN A 54 -3.10 -6.58 11.77
N ALA A 55 -2.00 -6.85 12.48
CA ALA A 55 -0.85 -7.60 11.98
C ALA A 55 -0.98 -9.12 12.19
N TRP A 56 -1.94 -9.74 11.51
CA TRP A 56 -2.23 -11.17 11.62
C TRP A 56 -1.07 -12.03 11.09
N ARG A 57 -1.11 -13.33 11.39
CA ARG A 57 -0.08 -14.31 11.00
C ARG A 57 0.24 -14.28 9.49
N TYR A 58 -0.79 -14.18 8.64
CA TYR A 58 -0.66 -14.16 7.18
C TYR A 58 -0.74 -12.75 6.58
N GLY A 59 -0.19 -11.78 7.30
CA GLY A 59 -0.10 -10.39 6.84
C GLY A 59 -1.16 -9.48 7.47
N PRO A 60 -1.22 -8.21 7.04
CA PRO A 60 -2.19 -7.25 7.52
C PRO A 60 -3.62 -7.64 7.13
N VAL A 61 -4.56 -7.40 8.04
CA VAL A 61 -5.98 -7.73 7.91
C VAL A 61 -6.83 -6.61 8.49
N CYS A 62 -7.84 -6.14 7.75
CA CYS A 62 -8.94 -5.35 8.28
C CYS A 62 -10.02 -6.31 8.82
N PRO A 63 -10.20 -6.43 10.16
CA PRO A 63 -11.06 -7.46 10.73
C PRO A 63 -12.53 -7.35 10.31
N ARG A 64 -13.04 -6.13 10.07
CA ARG A 64 -14.42 -5.92 9.59
C ARG A 64 -14.62 -6.57 8.22
N ALA A 65 -13.74 -6.25 7.26
CA ALA A 65 -13.80 -6.84 5.92
C ALA A 65 -13.56 -8.35 5.96
N TYR A 66 -12.58 -8.82 6.74
CA TYR A 66 -12.28 -10.25 6.85
C TYR A 66 -13.49 -11.04 7.32
N ARG A 67 -14.16 -10.61 8.40
CA ARG A 67 -15.36 -11.28 8.93
C ARG A 67 -16.53 -11.25 7.95
N PHE A 68 -16.68 -10.17 7.18
CA PHE A 68 -17.75 -10.07 6.18
C PHE A 68 -17.57 -11.12 5.07
N TYR A 69 -16.30 -11.36 4.67
CA TYR A 69 -15.98 -12.26 3.57
C TYR A 69 -15.51 -13.67 4.00
N SER A 70 -15.32 -13.95 5.29
CA SER A 70 -14.79 -15.24 5.77
C SER A 70 -15.72 -16.43 5.47
N LYS A 71 -17.03 -16.17 5.33
CA LYS A 71 -18.00 -17.21 4.93
C LYS A 71 -17.82 -17.69 3.49
N PHE A 72 -17.05 -16.97 2.68
CA PHE A 72 -16.76 -17.29 1.28
C PHE A 72 -15.33 -17.80 1.09
N GLU A 73 -14.68 -18.35 2.12
CA GLU A 73 -13.30 -18.88 1.95
C GLU A 73 -13.23 -20.08 1.00
N ALA A 74 -14.30 -20.87 0.91
CA ALA A 74 -14.42 -22.01 0.00
C ALA A 74 -15.24 -21.69 -1.27
N GLU A 75 -15.76 -20.47 -1.38
CA GLU A 75 -16.67 -20.04 -2.45
C GLU A 75 -16.10 -18.81 -3.17
N GLN A 76 -16.58 -18.56 -4.38
CA GLN A 76 -16.26 -17.32 -5.08
C GLN A 76 -16.85 -16.12 -4.31
N LEU A 77 -16.08 -15.02 -4.18
CA LEU A 77 -16.60 -13.80 -3.55
C LEU A 77 -17.81 -13.29 -4.35
N PRO A 78 -18.91 -12.89 -3.69
CA PRO A 78 -20.12 -12.48 -4.39
C PRO A 78 -19.90 -11.21 -5.20
N VAL A 79 -20.45 -11.16 -6.41
CA VAL A 79 -20.50 -9.94 -7.23
C VAL A 79 -21.28 -8.86 -6.47
N PRO A 80 -20.68 -7.70 -6.15
CA PRO A 80 -21.40 -6.62 -5.51
C PRO A 80 -22.42 -5.99 -6.47
N ASN A 81 -23.59 -5.60 -5.96
CA ASN A 81 -24.47 -4.68 -6.70
C ASN A 81 -23.74 -3.35 -6.87
N GLN A 82 -23.57 -2.86 -8.10
CA GLN A 82 -22.74 -1.68 -8.41
C GLN A 82 -23.30 -0.33 -7.92
N GLY A 83 -24.51 -0.27 -7.34
CA GLY A 83 -25.11 0.97 -6.83
C GLY A 83 -24.29 1.70 -5.75
N PHE A 84 -23.45 0.98 -5.00
CA PHE A 84 -22.51 1.59 -4.03
C PHE A 84 -21.44 2.46 -4.71
N LEU A 85 -21.11 2.23 -5.98
CA LEU A 85 -20.09 3.01 -6.69
C LEU A 85 -20.44 4.50 -6.80
N LEU A 86 -21.74 4.84 -6.75
CA LEU A 86 -22.21 6.23 -6.73
C LEU A 86 -22.00 6.91 -5.36
N GLN A 87 -21.76 6.13 -4.31
CA GLN A 87 -21.56 6.61 -2.94
C GLN A 87 -20.07 6.82 -2.63
N ILE A 88 -19.17 6.28 -3.44
CA ILE A 88 -17.72 6.51 -3.30
C ILE A 88 -17.36 7.85 -3.95
N PRO A 89 -16.79 8.82 -3.21
CA PRO A 89 -16.33 10.08 -3.78
C PRO A 89 -15.24 9.87 -4.84
N GLN A 90 -15.04 10.86 -5.72
CA GLN A 90 -14.15 10.69 -6.87
C GLN A 90 -12.68 10.49 -6.48
N GLU A 91 -12.18 11.19 -5.45
CA GLU A 91 -10.78 11.07 -5.04
C GLU A 91 -10.45 9.67 -4.48
N PRO A 92 -11.20 9.10 -3.52
CA PRO A 92 -11.07 7.70 -3.13
C PRO A 92 -11.19 6.73 -4.31
N LYS A 93 -12.13 6.97 -5.24
CA LYS A 93 -12.34 6.10 -6.39
C LYS A 93 -11.09 6.05 -7.29
N LYS A 94 -10.48 7.20 -7.58
CA LYS A 94 -9.23 7.28 -8.35
C LYS A 94 -8.09 6.53 -7.68
N LEU A 95 -7.91 6.72 -6.37
CA LEU A 95 -6.90 5.98 -5.62
C LEU A 95 -7.14 4.46 -5.67
N LEU A 96 -8.38 4.01 -5.53
CA LEU A 96 -8.71 2.59 -5.62
C LEU A 96 -8.43 2.04 -7.02
N GLU A 97 -8.65 2.82 -8.08
CA GLU A 97 -8.26 2.44 -9.45
C GLU A 97 -6.73 2.30 -9.56
N GLU A 98 -5.95 3.28 -9.11
CA GLU A 98 -4.48 3.23 -9.15
C GLU A 98 -3.91 2.04 -8.35
N ILE A 99 -4.50 1.76 -7.18
CA ILE A 99 -4.16 0.58 -6.37
C ILE A 99 -4.45 -0.70 -7.16
N TRP A 100 -5.58 -0.77 -7.87
CA TRP A 100 -5.93 -1.92 -8.68
C TRP A 100 -5.00 -2.10 -9.87
N GLU A 101 -4.69 -1.02 -10.59
CA GLU A 101 -3.76 -1.04 -11.73
C GLU A 101 -2.36 -1.54 -11.32
N TYR A 102 -1.86 -1.11 -10.16
CA TYR A 102 -0.52 -1.49 -9.71
C TYR A 102 -0.49 -2.83 -8.95
N PHE A 103 -1.45 -3.10 -8.06
CA PHE A 103 -1.43 -4.29 -7.19
C PHE A 103 -2.42 -5.39 -7.59
N GLY A 104 -3.46 -5.06 -8.35
CA GLY A 104 -4.57 -5.95 -8.70
C GLY A 104 -4.14 -7.18 -9.51
N GLY A 105 -3.07 -7.07 -10.31
CA GLY A 105 -2.51 -8.19 -11.06
C GLY A 105 -1.72 -9.21 -10.23
N TYR A 106 -1.37 -8.91 -8.97
CA TYR A 106 -0.65 -9.87 -8.13
C TYR A 106 -1.57 -10.93 -7.54
N HIS A 107 -1.08 -12.16 -7.52
CA HIS A 107 -1.73 -13.24 -6.77
C HIS A 107 -1.73 -12.96 -5.26
N ALA A 108 -2.75 -13.43 -4.54
CA ALA A 108 -2.92 -13.18 -3.10
C ALA A 108 -1.68 -13.58 -2.27
N TYR A 109 -1.05 -14.72 -2.59
CA TYR A 109 0.17 -15.17 -1.92
C TYR A 109 1.34 -14.20 -2.14
N ARG A 110 1.50 -13.66 -3.35
CA ARG A 110 2.55 -12.69 -3.66
C ARG A 110 2.37 -11.40 -2.85
N LEU A 111 1.14 -10.90 -2.76
CA LEU A 111 0.81 -9.76 -1.90
C LEU A 111 1.10 -10.07 -0.43
N SER A 112 0.81 -11.29 0.04
CA SER A 112 1.15 -11.71 1.40
C SER A 112 2.66 -11.69 1.66
N GLU A 113 3.46 -12.27 0.75
CA GLU A 113 4.93 -12.24 0.84
C GLU A 113 5.45 -10.81 0.93
N MET A 114 4.96 -9.92 0.07
CA MET A 114 5.33 -8.49 0.09
C MET A 114 5.04 -7.87 1.46
N THR A 115 3.83 -8.05 1.98
CA THR A 115 3.47 -7.46 3.29
C THR A 115 4.26 -8.04 4.46
N HIS A 116 4.73 -9.28 4.39
CA HIS A 116 5.61 -9.87 5.40
C HIS A 116 7.00 -9.27 5.40
N LEU A 117 7.43 -8.66 4.29
CA LEU A 117 8.72 -7.98 4.17
C LEU A 117 8.66 -6.52 4.64
N GLU A 118 7.47 -5.96 4.83
CA GLU A 118 7.27 -4.55 5.14
C GLU A 118 7.31 -4.24 6.62
N PHE A 119 7.81 -3.04 6.94
CA PHE A 119 8.08 -2.67 8.32
C PHE A 119 6.82 -2.49 9.19
N PRO A 120 5.64 -2.02 8.73
CA PRO A 120 4.50 -1.80 9.63
C PRO A 120 4.01 -3.12 10.24
N TRP A 121 3.87 -4.16 9.41
CA TRP A 121 3.51 -5.49 9.85
C TRP A 121 4.58 -6.12 10.76
N LYS A 122 5.86 -5.99 10.40
CA LYS A 122 6.98 -6.48 11.23
C LYS A 122 7.05 -5.80 12.60
N LYS A 123 6.88 -4.47 12.63
CA LYS A 123 6.94 -3.65 13.86
C LYS A 123 5.80 -4.02 14.80
N ALA A 124 4.57 -4.13 14.29
CA ALA A 124 3.41 -4.54 15.08
C ALA A 124 3.52 -5.98 15.62
N ARG A 125 4.36 -6.82 15.02
CA ARG A 125 4.62 -8.21 15.47
C ARG A 125 5.95 -8.38 16.21
N LYS A 126 6.61 -7.28 16.60
CA LYS A 126 7.91 -7.35 17.28
C LYS A 126 7.81 -8.23 18.53
N GLY A 127 8.70 -9.21 18.64
CA GLY A 127 8.75 -10.16 19.76
C GLY A 127 7.86 -11.40 19.60
N LEU A 128 7.07 -11.50 18.52
CA LEU A 128 6.25 -12.68 18.24
C LEU A 128 6.99 -13.69 17.33
N PRO A 129 6.86 -15.00 17.59
CA PRO A 129 7.26 -16.03 16.63
C PRO A 129 6.53 -15.90 15.29
N SER A 130 7.14 -16.36 14.20
CA SER A 130 6.55 -16.29 12.85
C SER A 130 5.17 -16.96 12.76
N ALA A 131 4.97 -18.08 13.46
CA ALA A 131 3.73 -18.84 13.47
C ALA A 131 2.65 -18.31 14.44
N ALA A 132 2.98 -17.33 15.31
CA ALA A 132 2.06 -16.84 16.31
C ALA A 132 0.92 -16.02 15.68
N ALA A 133 -0.30 -16.23 16.17
CA ALA A 133 -1.41 -15.33 15.90
C ALA A 133 -1.13 -13.96 16.51
N SER A 134 -1.72 -12.91 15.95
CA SER A 134 -1.68 -11.55 16.50
C SER A 134 -2.88 -10.79 16.01
N THR A 135 -3.43 -9.95 16.88
CA THR A 135 -4.46 -8.95 16.57
C THR A 135 -3.92 -7.55 16.83
N GLU A 136 -2.59 -7.39 16.97
CA GLU A 136 -1.98 -6.10 17.24
C GLU A 136 -2.24 -5.13 16.10
N LYS A 137 -2.70 -3.93 16.45
CA LYS A 137 -3.02 -2.88 15.49
C LYS A 137 -1.73 -2.37 14.84
N ILE A 138 -1.77 -2.22 13.52
CA ILE A 138 -0.75 -1.48 12.78
C ILE A 138 -1.07 0.01 12.91
N LEU A 139 -0.11 0.81 13.38
CA LEU A 139 -0.31 2.22 13.61
C LEU A 139 -0.48 2.99 12.28
N LEU A 140 -1.32 4.03 12.27
CA LEU A 140 -1.55 4.85 11.08
C LEU A 140 -0.26 5.54 10.63
N GLU A 141 0.59 5.99 11.57
CA GLU A 141 1.90 6.59 11.26
C GLU A 141 2.82 5.63 10.50
N ASP A 142 2.81 4.34 10.84
CA ASP A 142 3.61 3.32 10.17
C ASP A 142 3.06 3.03 8.78
N MET A 143 1.73 2.96 8.63
CA MET A 143 1.10 2.83 7.31
C MET A 143 1.35 4.05 6.43
N LYS A 144 1.33 5.26 6.99
CA LYS A 144 1.66 6.50 6.26
C LYS A 144 3.10 6.49 5.75
N ALA A 145 4.06 6.13 6.60
CA ALA A 145 5.46 6.02 6.20
C ALA A 145 5.69 4.92 5.15
N LEU A 146 4.98 3.80 5.22
CA LEU A 146 4.95 2.82 4.13
C LEU A 146 4.35 3.41 2.84
N GLY A 147 3.28 4.18 2.94
CA GLY A 147 2.64 4.83 1.79
C GLY A 147 3.64 5.69 1.02
N TYR A 148 4.44 6.52 1.71
CA TYR A 148 5.53 7.28 1.06
C TYR A 148 6.55 6.38 0.37
N GLN A 149 6.97 5.29 1.02
CA GLN A 149 7.87 4.32 0.40
C GLN A 149 7.27 3.70 -0.87
N LYS A 150 5.97 3.39 -0.86
CA LYS A 150 5.29 2.76 -2.00
C LYS A 150 5.05 3.73 -3.14
N LEU A 151 4.72 4.98 -2.86
CA LEU A 151 4.61 6.02 -3.88
C LEU A 151 5.93 6.19 -4.63
N ASP A 152 7.06 6.27 -3.93
CA ASP A 152 8.40 6.36 -4.55
C ASP A 152 8.70 5.13 -5.44
N VAL A 153 8.32 3.92 -5.00
CA VAL A 153 8.49 2.70 -5.82
C VAL A 153 7.59 2.73 -7.06
N ILE A 154 6.31 3.09 -6.90
CA ILE A 154 5.33 3.18 -8.00
C ILE A 154 5.79 4.22 -9.04
N GLU A 155 6.29 5.37 -8.59
CA GLU A 155 6.83 6.42 -9.46
C GLU A 155 8.07 5.93 -10.23
N ARG A 156 9.00 5.23 -9.57
CA ARG A 156 10.21 4.71 -10.23
C ARG A 156 9.92 3.61 -11.25
N ASP A 157 8.93 2.76 -10.95
CA ASP A 157 8.52 1.66 -11.82
C ASP A 157 7.67 2.14 -13.00
N ASN A 158 7.14 3.35 -12.96
CA ASN A 158 6.32 3.90 -14.03
C ASN A 158 7.18 4.23 -15.25
N LEU A 159 6.98 3.46 -16.32
CA LEU A 159 7.70 3.59 -17.59
C LEU A 159 7.58 4.98 -18.22
N ALA A 160 6.50 5.72 -17.96
CA ALA A 160 6.33 7.08 -18.47
C ALA A 160 7.29 8.08 -17.80
N TYR A 161 7.72 7.82 -16.56
CA TYR A 161 8.68 8.67 -15.86
C TYR A 161 10.13 8.33 -16.20
N GLN A 162 10.44 7.16 -16.74
CA GLN A 162 11.82 6.77 -17.10
C GLN A 162 12.53 7.81 -18.00
N PRO A 163 11.93 8.32 -19.09
CA PRO A 163 12.56 9.35 -19.91
C PRO A 163 12.73 10.69 -19.17
N VAL A 164 11.73 11.07 -18.36
CA VAL A 164 11.75 12.33 -17.60
C VAL A 164 12.82 12.29 -16.52
N MET A 165 12.88 11.21 -15.76
CA MET A 165 13.89 11.00 -14.71
C MET A 165 15.29 10.93 -15.30
N SER A 166 15.48 10.25 -16.43
CA SER A 166 16.77 10.22 -17.14
C SER A 166 17.20 11.62 -17.54
N LYS A 167 16.30 12.42 -18.11
CA LYS A 167 16.57 13.81 -18.49
C LYS A 167 16.87 14.70 -17.28
N VAL A 168 16.09 14.60 -16.20
CA VAL A 168 16.32 15.37 -14.97
C VAL A 168 17.66 15.00 -14.33
N LEU A 169 18.03 13.72 -14.32
CA LEU A 169 19.34 13.25 -13.87
C LEU A 169 20.47 13.78 -14.75
N GLU A 170 20.34 13.71 -16.08
CA GLU A 170 21.30 14.28 -17.02
C GLU A 170 21.46 15.79 -16.80
N GLU A 171 20.36 16.53 -16.69
CA GLU A 171 20.37 17.96 -16.39
C GLU A 171 21.00 18.25 -15.02
N ALA A 172 20.71 17.46 -13.98
CA ALA A 172 21.29 17.64 -12.66
C ALA A 172 22.80 17.35 -12.63
N VAL A 173 23.26 16.30 -13.33
CA VAL A 173 24.68 15.94 -13.44
C VAL A 173 25.45 16.98 -14.26
N ASN A 174 24.84 17.48 -15.33
CA ASN A 174 25.43 18.48 -16.22
C ASN A 174 25.24 19.92 -15.71
N SER A 175 24.31 20.14 -14.78
CA SER A 175 24.25 21.38 -14.03
C SER A 175 25.52 21.44 -13.19
N GLU A 176 26.28 22.53 -13.36
CA GLU A 176 27.42 22.81 -12.50
C GLU A 176 26.90 23.03 -11.08
N SER A 177 26.80 21.96 -10.29
CA SER A 177 26.93 22.11 -8.85
C SER A 177 28.36 22.54 -8.60
N SER A 178 28.55 23.85 -8.40
CA SER A 178 29.83 24.47 -8.06
C SER A 178 30.44 23.93 -6.77
N ASN A 179 29.68 23.14 -6.00
CA ASN A 179 30.12 22.47 -4.78
C ASN A 179 30.25 20.96 -5.01
N ARG A 180 31.27 20.56 -5.78
CA ARG A 180 31.74 19.17 -5.71
C ARG A 180 32.32 18.96 -4.32
N ILE A 181 31.64 18.15 -3.51
CA ILE A 181 32.08 17.87 -2.15
C ILE A 181 33.48 17.24 -2.21
N GLY A 182 34.47 17.96 -1.67
CA GLY A 182 35.85 17.52 -1.58
C GLY A 182 35.99 16.33 -0.63
N LYS A 183 37.02 15.49 -0.84
CA LYS A 183 37.32 14.38 0.07
C LYS A 183 37.64 14.93 1.47
N GLY A 184 36.72 14.74 2.42
CA GLY A 184 36.84 15.20 3.80
C GLY A 184 35.73 16.15 4.25
N GLU A 185 35.10 16.88 3.33
CA GLU A 185 34.09 17.90 3.67
C GLU A 185 32.86 17.34 4.38
N VAL A 186 32.36 16.17 3.97
CA VAL A 186 31.24 15.50 4.68
C VAL A 186 31.62 15.18 6.14
N ARG A 187 32.86 14.74 6.36
CA ARG A 187 33.35 14.36 7.69
C ARG A 187 33.52 15.60 8.57
N ASP A 188 34.03 16.68 8.01
CA ASP A 188 34.25 17.93 8.74
C ASP A 188 32.92 18.63 9.06
N TRP A 189 31.96 18.60 8.14
CA TRP A 189 30.59 19.05 8.39
C TRP A 189 29.91 18.23 9.49
N LEU A 190 29.96 16.89 9.44
CA LEU A 190 29.41 16.04 10.49
C LEU A 190 30.03 16.28 11.86
N LYS A 191 31.33 16.61 11.92
CA LYS A 191 31.99 16.98 13.19
C LYS A 191 31.51 18.33 13.73
N SER A 192 31.30 19.32 12.86
CA SER A 192 30.82 20.64 13.27
C SER A 192 29.42 20.65 13.87
N LEU A 193 28.62 19.60 13.64
CA LEU A 193 27.28 19.41 14.21
C LEU A 193 27.29 18.68 15.57
N LEU A 194 28.45 18.15 15.98
CA LEU A 194 28.63 17.37 17.20
C LEU A 194 29.41 18.14 18.29
N ASP A 195 29.89 19.34 17.97
CA ASP A 195 30.43 20.33 18.92
C ASP A 195 29.32 21.31 19.36
#